data_AF-A0A1X2HSC0-F1
#
_entry.id   AF-A0A1X2HSC0-F1
#
_cell.length_a   1.000
_cell.length_b   1.000
_cell.length_c   1.000
_cell.angle_alpha   90.00
_cell.angle_beta   90.00
_cell.angle_gamma   90.00
#
_symmetry.space_group_name_H-M   'P 1'
#
loop_
_entity.id
_entity.type
_entity.pdbx_description
1 polymer ?
#
loop_
_entity_poly.entity_id
_entity_poly.type
_entity_poly.pdbx_seq_one_letter_code
_entity_poly.pdbx_strand_id
1 'polypeptide(L)'
;MSRGGFRGGRGGGGPQSGAMQLVSFDLLKDLGSGSLFNVQTALFPPADVPMPRKPTETESREWQLRDECLKMIRATPFHFVPPPPAPDIERYSDKYKQKKEKRGLNDISTDLDFFPEELQSILDPTKAKKRTFLNRFGTEGNGRKEEKKLTLG
;
A
#
# COMPACT_ATOMS: atom_id res chain seq x y z
N MET A 1 44.70 3.50 32.22
CA MET A 1 44.43 2.05 32.31
C MET A 1 44.20 1.52 30.90
N SER A 2 44.97 0.50 30.50
CA SER A 2 44.87 -0.21 29.22
C SER A 2 43.85 -1.35 29.31
N ARG A 3 43.21 -1.68 28.16
CA ARG A 3 42.52 -2.93 27.74
C ARG A 3 41.53 -2.51 26.63
N GLY A 4 41.69 -2.79 25.33
CA GLY A 4 42.17 -4.00 24.69
C GLY A 4 41.01 -5.00 24.55
N GLY A 5 40.58 -5.33 23.32
CA GLY A 5 39.70 -6.48 23.11
C GLY A 5 38.81 -6.46 21.86
N PHE A 6 39.30 -7.08 20.79
CA PHE A 6 38.53 -7.56 19.64
C PHE A 6 37.77 -8.88 19.96
N ARG A 7 36.76 -9.17 19.12
CA ARG A 7 36.23 -10.50 18.69
C ARG A 7 35.14 -11.23 19.49
N GLY A 8 34.16 -11.70 18.70
CA GLY A 8 33.25 -12.83 18.97
C GLY A 8 31.79 -12.40 18.76
N GLY A 9 31.10 -12.68 17.66
CA GLY A 9 31.01 -13.94 16.94
C GLY A 9 29.68 -14.60 17.28
N ARG A 10 28.65 -14.39 16.44
CA ARG A 10 27.42 -15.21 16.49
C ARG A 10 26.79 -15.30 15.10
N GLY A 11 27.13 -16.37 14.40
CA GLY A 11 26.37 -16.84 13.25
C GLY A 11 25.05 -17.48 13.68
N GLY A 12 24.12 -17.58 12.74
CA GLY A 12 22.88 -18.34 12.93
C GLY A 12 21.74 -17.90 12.01
N GLY A 13 21.90 -18.08 10.69
CA GLY A 13 20.82 -17.91 9.73
C GLY A 13 20.24 -19.26 9.31
N GLY A 14 19.13 -19.66 9.92
CA GLY A 14 18.24 -20.72 9.42
C GLY A 14 17.36 -20.23 8.26
N PRO A 15 16.75 -21.15 7.48
CA PRO A 15 16.45 -20.97 6.06
C PRO A 15 15.08 -20.34 5.81
N GLN A 16 15.01 -19.35 4.92
CA GLN A 16 13.74 -18.80 4.46
C GLN A 16 13.72 -18.72 2.92
N SER A 17 12.98 -19.66 2.34
CA SER A 17 12.05 -19.45 1.22
C SER A 17 12.60 -19.12 -0.18
N GLY A 18 12.62 -20.14 -1.05
CA GLY A 18 11.52 -20.24 -2.03
C GLY A 18 11.75 -19.80 -3.47
N ALA A 19 12.82 -19.08 -3.83
CA ALA A 19 13.01 -18.67 -5.24
C ALA A 19 14.47 -18.58 -5.75
N MET A 20 15.49 -18.77 -4.90
CA MET A 20 16.90 -18.67 -5.29
C MET A 20 17.63 -20.02 -5.39
N GLN A 21 16.91 -21.13 -5.45
CA GLN A 21 17.47 -22.48 -5.40
C GLN A 21 17.96 -23.05 -6.74
N LEU A 22 17.95 -22.27 -7.84
CA LEU A 22 18.29 -22.79 -9.18
C LEU A 22 19.68 -22.39 -9.69
N VAL A 23 20.47 -21.65 -8.92
CA VAL A 23 21.90 -21.48 -9.19
C VAL A 23 22.68 -22.00 -8.00
N SER A 24 23.09 -23.26 -8.10
CA SER A 24 23.94 -23.94 -7.13
C SER A 24 25.23 -23.13 -6.93
N PHE A 25 25.36 -22.50 -5.76
CA PHE A 25 26.55 -21.76 -5.34
C PHE A 25 27.85 -22.60 -5.40
N ASP A 26 27.75 -23.94 -5.44
CA ASP A 26 28.89 -24.85 -5.61
C ASP A 26 29.52 -24.80 -7.01
N LEU A 27 28.73 -24.60 -8.07
CA LEU A 27 29.27 -24.43 -9.44
C LEU A 27 30.03 -23.11 -9.59
N LEU A 28 29.61 -22.05 -8.88
CA LEU A 28 30.37 -20.80 -8.84
C LEU A 28 31.68 -20.97 -8.07
N LYS A 29 31.73 -21.82 -7.05
CA LYS A 29 32.91 -22.02 -6.21
C LYS A 29 34.01 -22.78 -6.94
N ASP A 30 33.66 -23.77 -7.75
CA ASP A 30 34.60 -24.60 -8.53
C ASP A 30 35.16 -23.87 -9.77
N LEU A 31 34.45 -22.85 -10.29
CA LEU A 31 34.87 -22.05 -11.45
C LEU A 31 35.87 -20.92 -11.13
N GLY A 32 36.45 -20.89 -9.91
CA GLY A 32 37.38 -19.82 -9.53
C GLY A 32 36.70 -18.46 -9.31
N SER A 33 35.49 -18.44 -8.74
CA SER A 33 34.75 -17.19 -8.39
C SER A 33 35.52 -16.24 -7.47
N GLY A 34 36.55 -16.72 -6.76
CA GLY A 34 37.47 -15.88 -5.99
C GLY A 34 38.33 -14.93 -6.83
N SER A 35 38.40 -15.12 -8.15
CA SER A 35 39.07 -14.21 -9.09
C SER A 35 38.11 -13.46 -10.02
N LEU A 36 36.85 -13.92 -10.15
CA LEU A 36 35.86 -13.34 -11.07
C LEU A 36 35.11 -12.14 -10.47
N PHE A 37 34.99 -12.08 -9.14
CA PHE A 37 34.31 -10.98 -8.44
C PHE A 37 35.16 -10.30 -7.36
N ASN A 38 36.46 -10.63 -7.29
CA ASN A 38 37.42 -9.97 -6.39
C ASN A 38 38.07 -8.75 -7.06
N VAL A 39 37.35 -8.13 -8.00
CA VAL A 39 37.69 -6.80 -8.51
C VAL A 39 36.99 -5.83 -7.57
N GLN A 40 37.76 -5.05 -6.82
CA GLN A 40 37.23 -3.83 -6.20
C GLN A 40 36.76 -2.91 -7.34
N THR A 41 35.54 -3.12 -7.81
CA THR A 41 34.95 -2.26 -8.83
C THR A 41 34.73 -0.90 -8.20
N ALA A 42 35.07 0.16 -8.94
CA ALA A 42 34.80 1.50 -8.48
C ALA A 42 33.30 1.65 -8.19
N LEU A 43 32.95 2.28 -7.06
CA LEU A 43 31.55 2.59 -6.69
C LEU A 43 30.82 3.33 -7.83
N PHE A 44 31.59 4.11 -8.60
CA PHE A 44 31.16 4.76 -9.82
C PHE A 44 32.09 4.33 -10.96
N PRO A 45 31.70 3.33 -11.77
CA PRO A 45 32.45 3.02 -12.97
C PRO A 45 32.46 4.24 -13.90
N PRO A 46 33.54 4.47 -14.66
CA PRO A 46 33.57 5.56 -15.63
C PRO A 46 32.47 5.32 -16.68
N ALA A 47 31.44 6.15 -16.64
CA ALA A 47 30.34 6.16 -17.60
C ALA A 47 30.46 7.40 -18.48
N ASP A 48 30.26 7.24 -19.78
CA ASP A 48 30.14 8.37 -20.68
C ASP A 48 28.77 9.02 -20.48
N VAL A 49 28.77 10.22 -19.90
CA VAL A 49 27.54 10.97 -19.60
C VAL A 49 27.40 12.07 -20.64
N PRO A 50 26.24 12.19 -21.31
CA PRO A 50 26.03 13.24 -22.29
C PRO A 50 26.21 14.62 -21.65
N MET A 51 26.91 15.50 -22.36
CA MET A 51 27.18 16.86 -21.90
C MET A 51 25.87 17.64 -21.72
N PRO A 52 25.68 18.35 -20.59
CA PRO A 52 24.48 19.13 -20.36
C PRO A 52 24.35 20.23 -21.41
N ARG A 53 23.18 20.28 -22.07
CA ARG A 53 22.82 21.32 -23.03
C ARG A 53 21.67 22.17 -22.49
N LYS A 54 21.47 23.34 -23.09
CA LYS A 54 20.27 24.14 -22.83
C LYS A 54 19.05 23.39 -23.40
N PRO A 55 17.93 23.35 -22.67
CA PRO A 55 16.74 22.66 -23.14
C PRO A 55 16.16 23.35 -24.38
N THR A 56 15.58 22.55 -25.27
CA THR A 56 14.81 23.10 -26.40
C THR A 56 13.45 23.63 -25.93
N GLU A 57 12.80 24.44 -26.77
CA GLU A 57 11.46 24.96 -26.47
C GLU A 57 10.46 23.82 -26.23
N THR A 58 10.54 22.73 -27.01
CA THR A 58 9.69 21.55 -26.84
C THR A 58 9.92 20.84 -25.51
N GLU A 59 11.20 20.61 -25.15
CA GLU A 59 11.58 19.98 -23.87
C GLU A 59 11.10 20.80 -22.67
N SER A 60 11.20 22.13 -22.76
CA SER A 60 10.72 23.02 -21.68
C SER A 60 9.20 22.99 -21.51
N ARG A 61 8.44 22.93 -22.62
CA ARG A 61 6.99 22.77 -22.60
C ARG A 61 6.57 21.42 -22.01
N GLU A 62 7.24 20.34 -22.42
CA GLU A 62 6.99 19.00 -21.86
C GLU A 62 7.25 18.95 -20.36
N TRP A 63 8.30 19.65 -19.90
CA TRP A 63 8.61 19.76 -18.47
C TRP A 63 7.52 20.47 -17.68
N GLN A 64 6.98 21.57 -18.22
CA GLN A 64 5.87 22.30 -17.61
C GLN A 64 4.61 21.42 -17.50
N LEU A 65 4.26 20.73 -18.60
CA LEU A 65 3.13 19.81 -18.62
C LEU A 65 3.29 18.67 -17.61
N ARG A 66 4.49 18.13 -17.48
CA ARG A 66 4.79 17.11 -16.46
C ARG A 66 4.53 17.63 -15.06
N ASP A 67 5.02 18.83 -14.74
CA ASP A 67 4.84 19.43 -13.41
C ASP A 67 3.35 19.72 -13.12
N GLU A 68 2.62 20.24 -14.10
CA GLU A 68 1.17 20.43 -14.01
C GLU A 68 0.42 19.12 -13.77
N CYS A 69 0.73 18.08 -14.53
CA CYS A 69 0.17 16.74 -14.33
C CYS A 69 0.44 16.21 -12.92
N LEU A 70 1.66 16.36 -12.41
CA LEU A 70 1.99 15.94 -11.05
C LEU A 70 1.23 16.74 -9.99
N LYS A 71 1.05 18.04 -10.19
CA LYS A 71 0.22 18.89 -9.32
C LYS A 71 -1.24 18.45 -9.34
N MET A 72 -1.80 18.18 -10.51
CA MET A 72 -3.17 17.69 -10.66
C MET A 72 -3.34 16.35 -9.95
N ILE A 73 -2.45 15.37 -10.20
CA ILE A 73 -2.50 14.05 -9.56
C ILE A 73 -2.46 14.19 -8.03
N ARG A 74 -1.56 15.01 -7.49
CA ARG A 74 -1.46 15.26 -6.04
C ARG A 74 -2.69 15.95 -5.44
N ALA A 75 -3.40 16.74 -6.23
CA ALA A 75 -4.63 17.40 -5.82
C ALA A 75 -5.86 16.48 -5.88
N THR A 76 -5.80 15.40 -6.67
CA THR A 76 -6.89 14.42 -6.74
C THR A 76 -7.11 13.73 -5.40
N PRO A 77 -8.36 13.34 -5.09
CA PRO A 77 -8.68 12.61 -3.85
C PRO A 77 -8.05 11.22 -3.79
N PHE A 78 -7.50 10.71 -4.90
CA PHE A 78 -6.88 9.39 -5.00
C PHE A 78 -5.40 9.38 -4.59
N HIS A 79 -4.79 10.55 -4.37
CA HIS A 79 -3.41 10.65 -3.90
C HIS A 79 -3.34 10.54 -2.38
N PHE A 80 -3.10 9.32 -1.89
CA PHE A 80 -2.97 9.05 -0.46
C PHE A 80 -1.60 9.46 0.08
N VAL A 81 -1.60 10.28 1.13
CA VAL A 81 -0.39 10.66 1.88
C VAL A 81 -0.47 10.02 3.25
N PRO A 82 0.60 9.35 3.73
CA PRO A 82 0.61 8.82 5.08
C PRO A 82 0.38 9.95 6.10
N PRO A 83 -0.38 9.70 7.18
CA PRO A 83 -0.63 10.72 8.18
C PRO A 83 0.71 11.20 8.79
N PRO A 84 0.85 12.50 9.08
CA PRO A 84 2.05 13.00 9.72
C PRO A 84 2.22 12.34 11.10
N PRO A 85 3.47 12.11 11.55
CA PRO A 85 3.72 11.59 12.88
C PRO A 85 3.13 12.53 13.94
N ALA A 86 2.80 11.95 15.10
CA ALA A 86 2.31 12.72 16.23
C ALA A 86 3.34 13.79 16.64
N PRO A 87 2.90 15.01 17.00
CA PRO A 87 3.81 16.05 17.47
C PRO A 87 4.47 15.60 18.78
N ASP A 88 5.75 15.93 18.94
CA ASP A 88 6.56 15.58 20.12
C ASP A 88 6.06 16.27 21.40
N ILE A 89 5.71 17.56 21.30
CA ILE A 89 5.22 18.37 22.42
C ILE A 89 4.11 19.29 21.91
N GLU A 90 3.05 19.46 22.71
CA GLU A 90 2.00 20.43 22.45
C GLU A 90 2.53 21.87 22.58
N ARG A 91 2.42 22.66 21.50
CA ARG A 91 2.84 24.06 21.51
C ARG A 91 1.62 24.97 21.48
N TYR A 92 1.67 26.07 22.25
CA TYR A 92 0.64 27.11 22.16
C TYR A 92 0.45 27.66 20.73
N SER A 93 1.50 27.60 19.90
CA SER A 93 1.44 27.98 18.48
C SER A 93 0.49 27.12 17.65
N ASP A 94 0.24 25.88 18.05
CA ASP A 94 -0.60 24.94 17.28
C ASP A 94 -2.06 25.39 17.26
N LYS A 95 -2.48 26.23 18.22
CA LYS A 95 -3.81 26.86 18.26
C LYS A 95 -4.07 27.76 17.05
N TYR A 96 -3.02 28.32 16.46
CA TYR A 96 -3.12 29.25 15.32
C TYR A 96 -2.80 28.58 13.97
N LYS A 97 -2.38 27.31 13.97
CA LYS A 97 -2.13 26.57 12.74
C LYS A 97 -3.46 26.12 12.14
N GLN A 98 -3.71 26.47 10.89
CA GLN A 98 -4.88 25.98 10.16
C GLN A 98 -4.77 24.46 9.99
N LYS A 99 -5.74 23.73 10.55
CA LYS A 99 -5.86 22.28 10.36
C LYS A 99 -6.36 22.05 8.94
N LYS A 100 -5.57 21.33 8.13
CA LYS A 100 -6.03 20.87 6.81
C LYS A 100 -7.18 19.89 6.99
N GLU A 101 -8.26 20.09 6.26
CA GLU A 101 -9.40 19.17 6.25
C GLU A 101 -8.94 17.79 5.78
N LYS A 102 -9.29 16.76 6.55
CA LYS A 102 -9.05 15.36 6.16
C LYS A 102 -10.17 14.96 5.21
N ARG A 103 -9.86 14.84 3.91
CA ARG A 103 -10.81 14.28 2.94
C ARG A 103 -10.94 12.79 3.19
N GLY A 104 -12.17 12.32 3.44
CA GLY A 104 -12.49 10.91 3.57
C GLY A 104 -12.80 10.28 2.22
N LEU A 105 -12.80 8.94 2.15
CA LEU A 105 -13.28 8.20 0.98
C LEU A 105 -14.75 8.50 0.66
N ASN A 106 -15.54 8.84 1.68
CA ASN A 106 -16.97 9.15 1.56
C ASN A 106 -17.25 10.53 0.96
N ASP A 107 -16.23 11.41 0.86
CA ASP A 107 -16.40 12.75 0.27
C ASP A 107 -16.32 12.71 -1.28
N ILE A 108 -16.00 11.55 -1.85
CA ILE A 108 -15.86 11.35 -3.29
C ILE A 108 -17.24 11.04 -3.86
N SER A 109 -17.68 11.78 -4.88
CA SER A 109 -18.91 11.49 -5.63
C SER A 109 -18.73 10.20 -6.44
N THR A 110 -19.06 9.06 -5.84
CA THR A 110 -19.02 7.75 -6.50
C THR A 110 -20.41 7.32 -6.93
N ASP A 111 -20.51 6.71 -8.12
CA ASP A 111 -21.74 6.05 -8.55
C ASP A 111 -21.86 4.68 -7.84
N LEU A 112 -22.93 4.54 -7.05
CA LEU A 112 -23.12 3.39 -6.15
C LEU A 112 -23.54 2.13 -6.91
N ASP A 113 -24.07 2.28 -8.13
CA ASP A 113 -24.55 1.16 -8.94
C ASP A 113 -23.38 0.30 -9.47
N PHE A 114 -22.17 0.86 -9.54
CA PHE A 114 -20.95 0.11 -9.88
C PHE A 114 -20.40 -0.73 -8.74
N PHE A 115 -20.83 -0.50 -7.50
CA PHE A 115 -20.37 -1.27 -6.35
C PHE A 115 -21.33 -2.42 -6.06
N PRO A 116 -20.81 -3.62 -5.73
CA PRO A 116 -21.64 -4.69 -5.22
C PRO A 116 -22.42 -4.20 -4.00
N GLU A 117 -23.67 -4.64 -3.88
CA GLU A 117 -24.64 -4.11 -2.91
C GLU A 117 -24.14 -4.20 -1.45
N GLU A 118 -23.21 -5.12 -1.17
CA GLU A 118 -22.48 -5.25 0.10
C GLU A 118 -21.68 -4.00 0.48
N LEU A 119 -20.98 -3.39 -0.49
CA LEU A 119 -20.11 -2.24 -0.26
C LEU A 119 -20.87 -0.91 -0.24
N GLN A 120 -22.07 -0.87 -0.83
CA GLN A 120 -22.92 0.33 -0.81
C GLN A 120 -23.29 0.76 0.62
N SER A 121 -23.32 -0.18 1.58
CA SER A 121 -23.62 0.10 2.98
C SER A 121 -22.50 0.84 3.74
N ILE A 122 -21.26 0.71 3.27
CA ILE A 122 -20.08 1.35 3.88
C ILE A 122 -19.95 2.80 3.40
N LEU A 123 -20.26 3.03 2.13
CA LEU A 123 -20.27 4.35 1.50
C LEU A 123 -21.50 5.17 1.94
N ASP A 124 -22.68 4.53 1.95
CA ASP A 124 -23.96 5.13 2.39
C ASP A 124 -24.51 4.42 3.63
N PRO A 125 -24.29 4.96 4.85
CA PRO A 125 -24.81 4.37 6.08
C PRO A 125 -26.34 4.38 6.17
N THR A 126 -27.01 5.15 5.31
CA THR A 126 -28.48 5.19 5.17
C THR A 126 -29.03 3.90 4.52
N LYS A 127 -28.32 3.34 3.53
CA LYS A 127 -28.68 2.07 2.87
C LYS A 127 -28.37 0.85 3.75
N ALA A 128 -27.35 0.94 4.61
CA ALA A 128 -26.98 -0.10 5.57
C ALA A 128 -28.11 -0.48 6.55
N LYS A 129 -28.88 0.52 7.00
CA LYS A 129 -29.96 0.32 7.99
C LYS A 129 -31.14 -0.50 7.44
N LYS A 130 -31.35 -0.50 6.12
CA LYS A 130 -32.45 -1.23 5.47
C LYS A 130 -32.20 -2.75 5.47
N ARG A 131 -30.94 -3.18 5.39
CA ARG A 131 -30.55 -4.60 5.34
C ARG A 131 -30.56 -5.29 6.71
N THR A 132 -30.11 -4.60 7.77
CA THR A 132 -30.19 -5.16 9.14
C THR A 132 -31.62 -5.38 9.59
N PHE A 133 -32.56 -4.57 9.09
CA PHE A 133 -33.99 -4.79 9.30
C PHE A 133 -34.46 -6.04 8.52
N LEU A 134 -34.14 -6.16 7.22
CA LEU A 134 -34.59 -7.29 6.39
C LEU A 134 -34.03 -8.65 6.86
N ASN A 135 -32.77 -8.70 7.28
CA ASN A 135 -32.14 -9.93 7.78
C ASN A 135 -32.61 -10.35 9.19
N ARG A 136 -33.18 -9.43 9.99
CA ARG A 136 -33.80 -9.78 11.28
C ARG A 136 -35.22 -10.32 11.17
N PHE A 137 -35.92 -10.05 10.06
CA PHE A 137 -37.32 -10.44 9.88
C PHE A 137 -37.51 -11.53 8.80
N GLY A 138 -36.42 -12.12 8.30
CA GLY A 138 -36.43 -13.01 7.14
C GLY A 138 -35.97 -14.44 7.39
N THR A 139 -36.32 -15.07 8.51
CA THR A 139 -36.15 -16.53 8.70
C THR A 139 -37.28 -17.10 9.56
N GLU A 140 -38.51 -17.11 9.07
CA GLU A 140 -39.55 -17.97 9.65
C GLU A 140 -40.67 -18.20 8.62
N GLY A 141 -40.93 -19.48 8.30
CA GLY A 141 -42.20 -19.89 7.68
C GLY A 141 -42.12 -20.52 6.30
N ASN A 142 -41.44 -21.67 6.16
CA ASN A 142 -41.87 -22.65 5.14
C ASN A 142 -41.78 -24.07 5.71
N GLY A 143 -42.92 -24.60 6.15
CA GLY A 143 -42.98 -25.94 6.72
C GLY A 143 -44.38 -26.36 7.18
N ARG A 144 -45.00 -27.23 6.35
CA ARG A 144 -46.02 -28.24 6.71
C ARG A 144 -47.44 -27.76 7.05
N LYS A 145 -48.30 -27.78 6.03
CA LYS A 145 -49.72 -28.15 6.20
C LYS A 145 -49.87 -29.61 5.81
N GLU A 146 -49.82 -30.51 6.79
CA GLU A 146 -50.34 -31.88 6.65
C GLU A 146 -51.48 -32.07 7.66
N GLU A 147 -52.66 -32.30 7.08
CA GLU A 147 -53.78 -33.15 7.50
C GLU A 147 -53.85 -33.63 8.96
N LYS A 148 -54.97 -33.27 9.64
CA LYS A 148 -55.82 -34.22 10.39
C LYS A 148 -57.28 -33.74 10.39
N LYS A 149 -58.09 -34.22 9.44
CA LYS A 149 -59.55 -34.33 9.63
C LYS A 149 -59.82 -35.69 10.24
N LEU A 150 -59.96 -35.75 11.56
CA LEU A 150 -60.53 -36.89 12.26
C LEU A 150 -62.01 -36.62 12.48
N THR A 151 -62.80 -37.53 11.92
CA THR A 151 -64.19 -37.86 12.18
C THR A 151 -64.54 -37.85 13.67
N LEU A 152 -65.68 -37.26 14.04
CA LEU A 152 -66.59 -37.69 15.12
C LEU A 152 -67.83 -36.79 15.11
N GLY A 153 -69.01 -37.40 14.98
CA GLY A 153 -70.33 -36.76 14.99
C GLY A 153 -71.27 -37.40 14.00
#